data_AF-A0A6M3JHT5-F1
#
_entry.id   AF-A0A6M3JHT5-F1
#
_cell.length_a   1.000
_cell.length_b   1.000
_cell.length_c   1.000
_cell.angle_alpha   90.00
_cell.angle_beta   90.00
_cell.angle_gamma   90.00
#
_symmetry.space_group_name_H-M   'P 1'
#
loop_
_entity.id
_entity.type
_entity.pdbx_description
1 polymer ?
#
loop_
_entity_poly.entity_id
_entity_poly.type
_entity_poly.pdbx_seq_one_letter_code
_entity_poly.pdbx_strand_id
1 'polypeptide(L)'
;MTKVMQIKEKKIEKYFVIYCSEDGDISINQFDEEELVEKLDDSYWGKIKFIKEIKETDPQYWDNELLVIKGKIIKKLNEVI
;
A
#
# COMPACT_ATOMS: atom_id res chain seq x y z
N MET A 1 -3.95 31.45 32.51
CA MET A 1 -4.71 30.26 32.08
C MET A 1 -4.09 29.74 30.79
N THR A 2 -3.23 28.72 30.88
CA THR A 2 -2.48 28.19 29.73
C THR A 2 -3.36 27.18 29.00
N LYS A 3 -3.78 27.50 27.77
CA LYS A 3 -4.59 26.64 26.93
C LYS A 3 -3.70 25.51 26.38
N VAL A 4 -3.78 24.33 26.99
CA VAL A 4 -3.09 23.14 26.48
C VAL A 4 -3.81 22.72 25.21
N MET A 5 -3.17 22.93 24.05
CA MET A 5 -3.65 22.40 22.77
C MET A 5 -3.44 20.87 22.79
N GLN A 6 -4.54 20.13 22.87
CA GLN A 6 -4.53 18.69 22.62
C GLN A 6 -4.20 18.47 21.14
N ILE A 7 -2.97 18.07 20.85
CA ILE A 7 -2.58 17.57 19.53
C ILE A 7 -3.21 16.17 19.44
N LYS A 8 -4.34 16.06 18.74
CA LYS A 8 -4.85 14.75 18.33
C LYS A 8 -3.82 14.16 17.38
N GLU A 9 -3.16 13.08 17.76
CA GLU A 9 -2.29 12.33 16.86
C GLU A 9 -3.10 11.98 15.60
N LYS A 10 -2.75 12.58 14.46
CA LYS A 10 -3.33 12.23 13.17
C LYS A 10 -2.89 10.80 12.89
N LYS A 11 -3.83 9.87 12.96
CA LYS A 11 -3.56 8.46 12.65
C LYS A 11 -3.15 8.39 11.19
N ILE A 12 -1.86 8.18 10.93
CA ILE A 12 -1.33 8.07 9.58
C ILE A 12 -1.86 6.76 8.99
N GLU A 13 -2.75 6.89 8.02
CA GLU A 13 -3.28 5.74 7.29
C GLU A 13 -2.17 5.17 6.39
N LYS A 14 -2.06 3.85 6.37
CA LYS A 14 -1.07 3.15 5.56
C LYS A 14 -1.76 2.35 4.47
N TYR A 15 -1.17 2.41 3.29
CA TYR A 15 -1.59 1.70 2.11
C TYR A 15 -0.48 0.74 1.71
N PHE A 16 -0.88 -0.48 1.37
CA PHE A 16 0.00 -1.52 0.86
C PHE A 16 -0.31 -1.73 -0.60
N VAL A 17 0.71 -1.62 -1.45
CA VAL A 17 0.59 -1.82 -2.88
C VAL A 17 1.25 -3.13 -3.24
N ILE A 18 0.49 -4.04 -3.84
CA ILE A 18 0.98 -5.29 -4.42
C ILE A 18 0.91 -5.14 -5.94
N TYR A 19 2.04 -5.35 -6.59
CA TYR A 19 2.16 -5.19 -8.04
C TYR A 19 3.15 -6.20 -8.61
N CYS A 20 2.81 -6.77 -9.76
CA CYS A 20 3.72 -7.53 -10.59
C CYS A 20 4.10 -6.69 -11.83
N SER A 21 5.40 -6.50 -12.06
CA SER A 21 5.91 -5.83 -13.26
C SER A 21 5.73 -6.68 -14.52
N GLU A 22 5.90 -6.05 -15.68
CA GLU A 22 5.91 -6.72 -16.98
C GLU A 22 7.00 -7.80 -17.08
N ASP A 23 8.11 -7.61 -16.35
CA ASP A 23 9.22 -8.56 -16.28
C ASP A 23 8.95 -9.73 -15.31
N GLY A 24 7.79 -9.72 -14.62
CA GLY A 24 7.38 -10.77 -13.68
C GLY A 24 7.85 -10.53 -12.24
N ASP A 25 8.44 -9.36 -11.94
CA ASP A 25 8.88 -9.03 -10.58
C ASP A 25 7.70 -8.61 -9.71
N ILE A 26 7.48 -9.35 -8.63
CA ILE A 26 6.46 -9.03 -7.63
C ILE A 26 7.05 -8.13 -6.56
N SER A 27 6.38 -7.01 -6.29
CA SER A 27 6.75 -6.07 -5.24
C SER A 27 5.58 -5.82 -4.28
N ILE A 28 5.91 -5.63 -3.00
CA ILE A 28 4.98 -5.18 -1.96
C ILE A 28 5.58 -3.93 -1.33
N ASN A 29 4.92 -2.79 -1.52
CA ASN A 29 5.38 -1.50 -1.03
C ASN A 29 4.38 -0.90 -0.04
N GLN A 30 4.87 -0.13 0.92
CA GLN A 30 4.04 0.56 1.90
C GLN A 30 4.17 2.07 1.72
N PHE A 31 3.04 2.76 1.61
CA PHE A 31 2.96 4.21 1.44
C PHE A 31 1.99 4.81 2.46
N ASP A 32 2.11 6.10 2.74
CA ASP A 32 0.96 6.89 3.17
C ASP A 32 0.13 7.39 1.97
N GLU A 33 -0.97 8.06 2.26
CA GLU A 33 -1.90 8.52 1.22
C GLU A 33 -1.26 9.50 0.24
N GLU A 34 -0.50 10.48 0.76
CA GLU A 34 0.12 11.53 -0.06
C GLU A 34 1.18 10.93 -0.98
N GLU A 35 2.05 10.06 -0.45
CA GLU A 35 3.06 9.38 -1.26
C GLU A 35 2.43 8.44 -2.29
N LEU A 36 1.37 7.70 -1.93
CA LEU A 36 0.69 6.81 -2.87
C LEU A 36 0.10 7.58 -4.06
N VAL A 37 -0.57 8.70 -3.79
CA VAL A 37 -1.16 9.54 -4.85
C VAL A 37 -0.08 10.09 -5.76
N GLU A 38 1.03 10.58 -5.21
CA GLU A 38 2.18 11.05 -6.00
C GLU A 38 2.73 9.94 -6.92
N LYS A 39 2.91 8.71 -6.40
CA LYS A 39 3.40 7.58 -7.22
C LYS A 39 2.44 7.17 -8.33
N LEU A 40 1.13 7.29 -8.09
CA LEU A 40 0.12 7.03 -9.11
C LEU A 40 0.15 8.10 -10.22
N ASP A 41 0.32 9.37 -9.85
CA ASP A 41 0.42 10.48 -10.81
C ASP A 41 1.72 10.44 -11.62
N ASP A 42 2.84 10.07 -10.99
CA ASP A 42 4.14 9.92 -11.64
C ASP A 42 4.24 8.70 -12.57
N SER A 43 3.18 7.89 -12.68
CA SER A 43 3.21 6.62 -13.42
C SER A 43 4.38 5.74 -12.98
N TYR A 44 4.66 5.68 -11.67
CA TYR A 44 5.83 4.97 -11.12
C TYR A 44 5.86 3.48 -11.53
N TRP A 45 4.69 2.86 -11.63
CA TRP A 45 4.51 1.48 -12.10
C TRP A 45 4.23 1.36 -13.61
N GLY A 46 4.39 2.44 -14.36
CA GLY A 46 4.07 2.50 -15.78
C GLY A 46 2.56 2.39 -16.03
N LYS A 47 2.18 1.61 -17.04
CA LYS A 47 0.78 1.44 -17.45
C LYS A 47 0.09 0.37 -16.60
N ILE A 48 -0.52 0.81 -15.51
CA ILE A 48 -1.23 -0.08 -14.58
C ILE A 48 -2.74 -0.17 -14.85
N LYS A 49 -3.32 -1.28 -14.42
CA LYS A 49 -4.76 -1.45 -14.22
C LYS A 49 -4.98 -1.70 -12.73
N PHE A 50 -6.10 -1.26 -12.17
CA PHE A 50 -6.43 -1.61 -10.78
C PHE A 50 -7.22 -2.91 -10.73
N ILE A 51 -6.88 -3.76 -9.78
CA ILE A 51 -7.69 -4.94 -9.45
C ILE A 51 -9.07 -4.46 -9.00
N LYS A 52 -10.12 -5.04 -9.60
CA LYS A 52 -11.51 -4.77 -9.24
C LYS A 52 -12.06 -5.75 -8.19
N GLU A 53 -11.53 -6.97 -8.18
CA GLU A 53 -11.97 -8.07 -7.32
C GLU A 53 -10.76 -8.91 -6.91
N ILE A 54 -10.71 -9.40 -5.68
CA ILE A 54 -9.58 -10.21 -5.20
C ILE A 54 -9.45 -11.47 -6.07
N LYS A 55 -8.28 -11.63 -6.68
CA LYS A 55 -7.91 -12.82 -7.45
C LYS A 55 -7.29 -13.86 -6.51
N GLU A 56 -7.77 -15.09 -6.58
CA GLU A 56 -7.21 -16.23 -5.85
C GLU A 56 -6.05 -16.90 -6.61
N THR A 57 -5.32 -16.10 -7.41
CA THR A 57 -4.15 -16.55 -8.18
C THR A 57 -2.92 -15.78 -7.73
N ASP A 58 -1.75 -16.34 -8.00
CA ASP A 58 -0.48 -15.68 -7.73
C ASP A 58 -0.39 -14.31 -8.45
N PRO A 59 0.12 -13.25 -7.80
CA PRO A 59 0.25 -11.91 -8.39
C PRO A 59 0.93 -11.86 -9.76
N GLN A 60 1.82 -12.82 -10.07
CA GLN A 60 2.45 -12.91 -11.39
C GLN A 60 1.44 -13.08 -12.55
N TYR A 61 0.24 -13.58 -12.26
CA TYR A 61 -0.81 -13.82 -13.26
C TYR A 61 -1.87 -12.70 -13.30
N TRP A 62 -1.59 -11.54 -12.69
CA TRP A 62 -2.56 -10.46 -12.60
C TRP A 62 -2.55 -9.50 -13.79
N ASP A 63 -1.74 -9.73 -14.84
CA ASP A 63 -1.69 -8.92 -16.07
C ASP A 63 -1.38 -7.43 -15.79
N ASN A 64 -0.31 -7.19 -15.00
CA ASN A 64 0.12 -5.85 -14.54
C ASN A 64 -0.97 -5.09 -13.77
N GLU A 65 -1.90 -5.83 -13.14
CA GLU A 65 -2.86 -5.20 -12.24
C GLU A 65 -2.24 -4.92 -10.87
N LEU A 66 -2.58 -3.75 -10.35
CA LEU A 66 -2.12 -3.20 -9.10
C LEU A 66 -3.23 -3.32 -8.06
N LEU A 67 -2.88 -3.88 -6.90
CA LEU A 67 -3.75 -3.99 -5.74
C LEU A 67 -3.33 -2.98 -4.68
N VAL A 68 -4.25 -2.12 -4.25
CA VAL A 68 -4.06 -1.19 -3.13
C VAL A 68 -4.90 -1.64 -1.94
N ILE A 69 -4.26 -1.84 -0.79
CA ILE A 69 -4.91 -2.24 0.45
C ILE A 69 -4.71 -1.17 1.50
N LYS A 70 -5.79 -0.55 1.96
CA LYS A 70 -5.76 0.32 3.14
C LYS A 70 -5.77 -0.54 4.41
N GLY A 71 -4.75 -0.45 5.25
CA GLY A 71 -4.67 -1.35 6.41
C GLY A 71 -3.54 -1.10 7.39
N LYS A 72 -3.29 -2.10 8.24
CA LYS A 72 -2.15 -2.14 9.18
C LYS A 72 -1.60 -3.55 9.27
N ILE A 73 -0.29 -3.68 9.45
CA ILE A 73 0.36 -4.97 9.72
C ILE A 73 0.00 -5.41 11.14
N ILE A 74 -0.46 -6.66 11.28
CA ILE A 74 -0.66 -7.30 12.57
C ILE A 74 0.51 -8.25 12.81
N LYS A 75 1.27 -8.03 13.87
CA LYS A 75 2.32 -8.96 14.34
C LYS A 75 1.89 -9.58 15.66
N LYS A 76 2.12 -10.88 15.82
CA LYS A 76 1.92 -11.55 17.11
C LYS A 76 3.08 -11.11 18.03
N LEU A 77 2.76 -10.57 19.20
CA LEU A 77 3.73 -9.97 20.14
C LEU A 77 4.76 -10.95 20.74
N ASN A 78 4.78 -12.22 20.34
CA ASN A 78 5.60 -13.27 20.94
C ASN A 78 6.69 -13.84 20.01
N GLU A 79 6.99 -13.19 18.88
CA GLU A 79 8.17 -13.56 18.09
C GLU A 79 9.35 -12.71 18.55
N VAL A 80 10.15 -13.30 19.44
CA VAL A 80 11.53 -12.84 19.70
C VAL A 80 12.31 -13.11 18.42
N ILE A 81 12.75 -12.04 17.75
CA ILE A 81 13.69 -12.11 16.63
C ILE A 81 15.09 -12.35 17.20
#